data_AF-A0AAD2JJL8-F1
#
_entry.id   AF-A0AAD2JJL8-F1
#
_cell.length_a   1.000
_cell.length_b   1.000
_cell.length_c   1.000
_cell.angle_alpha   90.00
_cell.angle_beta   90.00
_cell.angle_gamma   90.00
#
_symmetry.space_group_name_H-M   'P 1'
#
loop_
_entity.id
_entity.type
_entity.pdbx_description
1 polymer ?
#
loop_
_entity_poly.entity_id
_entity_poly.type
_entity_poly.pdbx_seq_one_letter_code
_entity_poly.pdbx_strand_id
1 'polypeptide(L)'
;MEFLFFNDIFFNDDISSWDVSSVTDMTGMFQGASSFNQDLSSWNVSAVTQMGRMFSGATSFNKDLSLWNVLAVTNMRFMFNEASSFNQDLSSWDVSSATDIERMFWGASSFNQDLCSWGMKLPVGGTTQSLFDDSGCQYRSSPSLEEGGPFCASTCGVSSASTTSCSISTLLSLFLASLLIC
;
A
#
# COMPACT_ATOMS: atom_id res chain seq x y z
N MET A 1 5.34 21.96 -0.07
CA MET A 1 6.49 21.69 -0.97
C MET A 1 5.95 20.95 -2.19
N GLU A 2 4.98 21.55 -2.86
CA GLU A 2 4.22 20.93 -3.96
C GLU A 2 4.98 21.06 -5.28
N PHE A 3 4.98 20.01 -6.10
CA PHE A 3 5.49 20.01 -7.49
C PHE A 3 6.94 20.49 -7.71
N LEU A 4 7.79 20.49 -6.67
CA LEU A 4 9.10 21.14 -6.73
C LEU A 4 10.01 20.61 -7.86
N PHE A 5 9.96 19.31 -8.15
CA PHE A 5 10.72 18.63 -9.20
C PHE A 5 9.80 17.97 -10.24
N PHE A 6 8.61 18.55 -10.47
CA PHE A 6 7.65 18.04 -11.44
C PHE A 6 8.24 18.00 -12.86
N ASN A 7 8.26 16.81 -13.45
CA ASN A 7 8.85 16.50 -14.76
C ASN A 7 10.33 16.90 -14.91
N ASP A 8 11.07 17.00 -13.80
CA ASP A 8 12.52 17.16 -13.86
C ASP A 8 13.17 15.78 -14.09
N ILE A 9 13.16 15.35 -15.34
CA ILE A 9 13.58 14.01 -15.75
C ILE A 9 15.05 13.69 -15.42
N PHE A 10 15.88 14.70 -15.16
CA PHE A 10 17.30 14.54 -14.83
C PHE A 10 17.60 14.76 -13.35
N PHE A 11 16.63 15.24 -12.56
CA PHE A 11 16.84 15.51 -11.14
C PHE A 11 17.19 14.23 -10.38
N ASN A 12 18.36 14.24 -9.75
CA ASN A 12 18.82 13.16 -8.89
C ASN A 12 19.87 13.68 -7.88
N ASP A 13 19.78 14.95 -7.48
CA ASP A 13 20.71 15.54 -6.52
C ASP A 13 20.37 15.11 -5.10
N ASP A 14 21.40 14.96 -4.26
CA ASP A 14 21.23 14.58 -2.85
C ASP A 14 20.48 15.66 -2.06
N ILE A 15 19.34 15.26 -1.50
CA ILE A 15 18.44 16.07 -0.67
C ILE A 15 18.17 15.41 0.70
N SER A 16 18.95 14.39 1.06
CA SER A 16 18.81 13.65 2.32
C SER A 16 18.93 14.55 3.57
N SER A 17 19.58 15.71 3.43
CA SER A 17 19.81 16.70 4.50
C SER A 17 18.69 17.73 4.68
N TRP A 18 17.66 17.72 3.83
CA TRP A 18 16.60 18.70 3.91
C TRP A 18 15.74 18.51 5.17
N ASP A 19 15.47 19.60 5.87
CA ASP A 19 14.49 19.62 6.95
C ASP A 19 13.08 19.80 6.36
N VAL A 20 12.32 18.71 6.35
CA VAL A 20 10.92 18.67 5.89
C VAL A 20 9.92 18.52 7.04
N SER A 21 10.36 18.65 8.30
CA SER A 21 9.56 18.36 9.50
C SER A 21 8.29 19.22 9.65
N SER A 22 8.26 20.39 9.00
CA SER A 22 7.11 21.32 9.01
C SER A 22 6.30 21.29 7.72
N VAL A 23 6.68 20.45 6.75
CA VAL A 23 5.98 20.36 5.46
C VAL A 23 4.69 19.56 5.65
N THR A 24 3.57 20.12 5.22
CA THR A 24 2.25 19.47 5.27
C THR A 24 1.80 18.90 3.92
N ASP A 25 2.37 19.40 2.81
CA ASP A 25 1.99 19.02 1.45
C ASP A 25 3.22 18.73 0.59
N MET A 26 3.30 17.50 0.08
CA MET A 26 4.34 17.00 -0.83
C MET A 26 3.75 16.50 -2.16
N THR A 27 2.53 16.96 -2.50
CA THR A 27 1.83 16.53 -3.71
C THR A 27 2.71 16.77 -4.95
N GLY A 28 2.88 15.72 -5.74
CA GLY A 28 3.62 15.72 -7.00
C GLY A 28 5.09 16.16 -6.92
N MET A 29 5.72 16.12 -5.74
CA MET A 29 7.07 16.67 -5.55
C MET A 29 8.12 16.11 -6.53
N PHE A 30 8.07 14.81 -6.84
CA PHE A 30 8.95 14.12 -7.79
C PHE A 30 8.16 13.50 -8.96
N GLN A 31 6.96 13.98 -9.23
CA GLN A 31 6.14 13.43 -10.30
C GLN A 31 6.86 13.60 -11.65
N GLY A 32 7.11 12.52 -12.37
CA GLY A 32 7.80 12.51 -13.66
C GLY A 32 9.33 12.67 -13.57
N ALA A 33 9.90 12.75 -12.37
CA ALA A 33 11.35 12.80 -12.15
C ALA A 33 11.96 11.40 -12.35
N SER A 34 12.01 10.94 -13.60
CA SER A 34 12.30 9.54 -13.94
C SER A 34 13.69 9.06 -13.53
N SER A 35 14.68 9.95 -13.40
CA SER A 35 16.03 9.63 -12.93
C SER A 35 16.19 9.67 -11.40
N PHE A 36 15.19 10.15 -10.67
CA PHE A 36 15.30 10.35 -9.23
C PHE A 36 15.36 9.02 -8.46
N ASN A 37 16.40 8.85 -7.65
CA ASN A 37 16.61 7.65 -6.82
C ASN A 37 17.48 7.95 -5.59
N GLN A 38 17.24 9.07 -4.92
CA GLN A 38 18.00 9.46 -3.73
C GLN A 38 17.36 8.94 -2.45
N ASP A 39 18.21 8.70 -1.43
CA ASP A 39 17.78 8.22 -0.12
C ASP A 39 17.02 9.32 0.64
N LEU A 40 15.80 8.99 1.07
CA LEU A 40 14.90 9.88 1.82
C LEU A 40 14.53 9.31 3.20
N SER A 41 15.21 8.24 3.65
CA SER A 41 14.91 7.55 4.90
C SER A 41 15.05 8.45 6.14
N SER A 42 15.87 9.50 6.06
CA SER A 42 16.09 10.49 7.12
C SER A 42 14.97 11.55 7.24
N TRP A 43 14.09 11.66 6.25
CA TRP A 43 13.07 12.70 6.23
C TRP A 43 12.00 12.48 7.30
N ASN A 44 11.75 13.51 8.10
CA ASN A 44 10.63 13.51 9.04
C ASN A 44 9.35 13.97 8.32
N VAL A 45 8.53 13.03 7.87
CA VAL A 45 7.26 13.29 7.17
C VAL A 45 6.03 13.29 8.09
N SER A 46 6.21 13.29 9.42
CA SER A 46 5.10 13.12 10.39
C SER A 46 4.04 14.24 10.37
N ALA A 47 4.37 15.41 9.82
CA ALA A 47 3.44 16.53 9.65
C ALA A 47 2.71 16.53 8.28
N VAL A 48 3.11 15.66 7.34
CA VAL A 48 2.58 15.65 5.98
C VAL A 48 1.18 15.03 5.98
N THR A 49 0.24 15.72 5.34
CA THR A 49 -1.14 15.25 5.14
C THR A 49 -1.42 14.87 3.68
N GLN A 50 -0.68 15.46 2.73
CA GLN A 50 -0.89 15.28 1.29
C GLN A 50 0.39 14.73 0.60
N MET A 51 0.31 13.53 0.04
CA MET A 51 1.39 12.86 -0.72
C MET A 51 0.94 12.40 -2.11
N GLY A 52 -0.19 12.91 -2.61
CA GLY A 52 -0.73 12.53 -3.90
C GLY A 52 0.30 12.70 -5.02
N ARG A 53 0.45 11.71 -5.90
CA ARG A 53 1.37 11.72 -7.04
C ARG A 53 2.86 11.93 -6.71
N MET A 54 3.28 11.89 -5.44
CA MET A 54 4.62 12.32 -5.03
C MET A 54 5.76 11.69 -5.86
N PHE A 55 5.66 10.40 -6.18
CA PHE A 55 6.62 9.65 -7.00
C PHE A 55 6.00 9.10 -8.29
N SER A 56 4.86 9.65 -8.74
CA SER A 56 4.18 9.17 -9.95
C SER A 56 5.11 9.35 -11.17
N GLY A 57 5.41 8.28 -11.89
CA GLY A 57 6.34 8.29 -13.02
C GLY A 57 7.82 8.45 -12.66
N ALA A 58 8.20 8.37 -11.37
CA ALA A 58 9.60 8.33 -10.93
C ALA A 58 10.16 6.91 -11.15
N THR A 59 10.33 6.53 -12.42
CA THR A 59 10.57 5.13 -12.84
C THR A 59 11.83 4.50 -12.25
N SER A 60 12.85 5.27 -11.89
CA SER A 60 14.08 4.76 -11.26
C SER A 60 14.03 4.68 -9.74
N PHE A 61 13.00 5.26 -9.10
CA PHE A 61 12.93 5.36 -7.65
C PHE A 61 12.68 4.00 -6.99
N ASN A 62 13.57 3.59 -6.09
CA ASN A 62 13.43 2.34 -5.34
C ASN A 62 14.19 2.40 -3.99
N LYS A 63 13.96 3.47 -3.23
CA LYS A 63 14.58 3.68 -1.91
C LYS A 63 13.62 3.34 -0.79
N ASP A 64 14.19 2.80 0.29
CA ASP A 64 13.45 2.35 1.47
C ASP A 64 12.77 3.54 2.17
N LEU A 65 11.45 3.41 2.38
CA LEU A 65 10.60 4.38 3.05
C LEU A 65 9.90 3.76 4.28
N SER A 66 10.30 2.55 4.70
CA SER A 66 9.65 1.79 5.79
C SER A 66 9.65 2.51 7.14
N LEU A 67 10.56 3.47 7.34
CA LEU A 67 10.70 4.29 8.54
C LEU A 67 9.83 5.57 8.54
N TRP A 68 9.18 5.90 7.43
CA TRP A 68 8.32 7.08 7.36
C TRP A 68 7.08 6.93 8.25
N ASN A 69 6.85 7.93 9.10
CA ASN A 69 5.61 8.04 9.85
C ASN A 69 4.54 8.72 8.99
N VAL A 70 3.68 7.92 8.36
CA VAL A 70 2.60 8.40 7.48
C VAL A 70 1.24 8.51 8.17
N LEU A 71 1.18 8.43 9.51
CA LEU A 71 -0.08 8.43 10.27
C LEU A 71 -0.96 9.66 9.98
N ALA A 72 -0.38 10.81 9.69
CA ALA A 72 -1.12 12.05 9.39
C ALA A 72 -1.59 12.15 7.93
N VAL A 73 -1.13 11.26 7.04
CA VAL A 73 -1.38 11.37 5.60
C VAL A 73 -2.80 10.91 5.27
N THR A 74 -3.57 11.81 4.66
CA THR A 74 -4.96 11.56 4.25
C THR A 74 -5.08 11.26 2.76
N ASN A 75 -4.16 11.77 1.93
CA ASN A 75 -4.15 11.56 0.49
C ASN A 75 -2.83 10.95 0.01
N MET A 76 -2.88 9.74 -0.54
CA MET A 76 -1.76 9.02 -1.19
C MET A 76 -2.11 8.64 -2.64
N ARG A 77 -3.10 9.30 -3.23
CA ARG A 77 -3.61 8.98 -4.56
C ARG A 77 -2.47 9.01 -5.57
N PHE A 78 -2.32 7.95 -6.37
CA PHE A 78 -1.25 7.83 -7.37
C PHE A 78 0.19 7.95 -6.86
N MET A 79 0.46 7.82 -5.55
CA MET A 79 1.79 8.16 -5.00
C MET A 79 2.96 7.47 -5.73
N PHE A 80 2.81 6.19 -6.10
CA PHE A 80 3.80 5.39 -6.85
C PHE A 80 3.27 4.93 -8.22
N ASN A 81 2.29 5.64 -8.77
CA ASN A 81 1.71 5.33 -10.08
C ASN A 81 2.80 5.35 -11.16
N GLU A 82 2.95 4.27 -11.92
CA GLU A 82 4.01 4.08 -12.94
C GLU A 82 5.46 4.18 -12.41
N ALA A 83 5.69 4.11 -11.09
CA ALA A 83 7.03 4.00 -10.50
C ALA A 83 7.56 2.57 -10.68
N SER A 84 7.91 2.23 -11.92
CA SER A 84 8.11 0.84 -12.36
C SER A 84 9.19 0.06 -11.61
N SER A 85 10.21 0.71 -11.05
CA SER A 85 11.27 0.05 -10.27
C SER A 85 10.95 -0.08 -8.78
N PHE A 86 9.91 0.60 -8.27
CA PHE A 86 9.62 0.64 -6.84
C PHE A 86 9.12 -0.71 -6.33
N ASN A 87 9.79 -1.27 -5.31
CA ASN A 87 9.42 -2.55 -4.70
C ASN A 87 9.86 -2.65 -3.23
N GLN A 88 9.72 -1.57 -2.47
CA GLN A 88 10.11 -1.55 -1.05
C GLN A 88 8.94 -1.94 -0.15
N ASP A 89 9.26 -2.59 0.97
CA ASP A 89 8.27 -3.04 1.96
C ASP A 89 7.69 -1.83 2.71
N LEU A 90 6.35 -1.70 2.65
CA LEU A 90 5.57 -0.64 3.31
C LEU A 90 4.58 -1.21 4.34
N SER A 91 4.71 -2.49 4.69
CA SER A 91 3.80 -3.18 5.63
C SER A 91 3.80 -2.56 7.03
N SER A 92 4.86 -1.84 7.40
CA SER A 92 5.00 -1.10 8.66
C SER A 92 4.16 0.17 8.73
N TRP A 93 3.76 0.74 7.59
CA TRP A 93 3.03 2.01 7.56
C TRP A 93 1.70 1.92 8.31
N ASP A 94 1.39 2.99 9.05
CA ASP A 94 0.07 3.19 9.63
C ASP A 94 -0.77 4.06 8.69
N VAL A 95 -1.60 3.39 7.90
CA VAL A 95 -2.47 4.02 6.90
C VAL A 95 -3.87 4.32 7.44
N SER A 96 -4.05 4.36 8.76
CA SER A 96 -5.38 4.52 9.38
C SER A 96 -6.04 5.88 9.15
N SER A 97 -5.29 6.89 8.72
CA SER A 97 -5.83 8.18 8.29
C SER A 97 -6.00 8.31 6.77
N ALA A 98 -5.48 7.36 5.98
CA ALA A 98 -5.44 7.47 4.53
C ALA A 98 -6.82 7.20 3.92
N THR A 99 -7.53 8.26 3.55
CA THR A 99 -8.87 8.17 2.94
C THR A 99 -8.84 7.97 1.43
N ASP A 100 -7.73 8.27 0.76
CA ASP A 100 -7.61 8.11 -0.69
C ASP A 100 -6.25 7.51 -1.07
N ILE A 101 -6.27 6.24 -1.49
CA ILE A 101 -5.13 5.50 -2.02
C ILE A 101 -5.39 4.98 -3.44
N GLU A 102 -6.32 5.61 -4.17
CA GLU A 102 -6.66 5.20 -5.54
C GLU A 102 -5.39 5.18 -6.40
N ARG A 103 -5.22 4.07 -7.15
CA ARG A 103 -4.14 3.86 -8.12
C ARG A 103 -2.73 4.09 -7.59
N MET A 104 -2.52 3.97 -6.28
CA MET A 104 -1.22 4.23 -5.65
C MET A 104 -0.08 3.41 -6.27
N PHE A 105 -0.31 2.14 -6.62
CA PHE A 105 0.67 1.25 -7.26
C PHE A 105 0.28 0.86 -8.69
N TRP A 106 -0.65 1.58 -9.31
CA TRP A 106 -1.06 1.29 -10.68
C TRP A 106 0.16 1.39 -11.61
N GLY A 107 0.44 0.33 -12.38
CA GLY A 107 1.59 0.28 -13.29
C GLY A 107 2.97 0.23 -12.61
N ALA A 108 3.05 0.11 -11.26
CA ALA A 108 4.30 -0.13 -10.54
C ALA A 108 4.70 -1.60 -10.73
N SER A 109 5.25 -1.91 -11.91
CA SER A 109 5.40 -3.29 -12.41
C SER A 109 6.34 -4.18 -11.58
N SER A 110 7.27 -3.59 -10.82
CA SER A 110 8.12 -4.34 -9.89
C SER A 110 7.49 -4.54 -8.50
N PHE A 111 6.45 -3.79 -8.15
CA PHE A 111 5.88 -3.79 -6.82
C PHE A 111 5.13 -5.10 -6.53
N ASN A 112 5.64 -5.90 -5.59
CA ASN A 112 5.07 -7.17 -5.17
C ASN A 112 5.36 -7.43 -3.68
N GLN A 113 4.89 -6.53 -2.81
CA GLN A 113 5.07 -6.61 -1.36
C GLN A 113 3.76 -6.96 -0.66
N ASP A 114 3.84 -7.78 0.38
CA ASP A 114 2.70 -8.14 1.22
C ASP A 114 2.30 -6.93 2.09
N LEU A 115 1.10 -6.39 1.84
CA LEU A 115 0.53 -5.26 2.58
C LEU A 115 -0.69 -5.67 3.41
N CYS A 116 -0.81 -6.94 3.78
CA CYS A 116 -1.94 -7.46 4.55
C CYS A 116 -2.29 -6.65 5.81
N SER A 117 -1.29 -6.07 6.47
CA SER A 117 -1.48 -5.22 7.65
C SER A 117 -2.30 -3.95 7.37
N TRP A 118 -2.40 -3.51 6.12
CA TRP A 118 -3.15 -2.31 5.72
C TRP A 118 -4.67 -2.53 5.74
N GLY A 119 -5.13 -3.74 5.42
CA GLY A 119 -6.56 -4.01 5.25
C GLY A 119 -7.41 -3.80 6.51
N MET A 120 -6.82 -3.98 7.69
CA MET A 120 -7.49 -3.68 8.97
C MET A 120 -7.34 -2.23 9.42
N LYS A 121 -6.41 -1.48 8.82
CA LYS A 121 -6.08 -0.11 9.24
C LYS A 121 -6.87 0.94 8.46
N LEU A 122 -7.10 0.72 7.17
CA LEU A 122 -7.70 1.73 6.29
C LEU A 122 -9.11 2.15 6.75
N PRO A 123 -9.43 3.46 6.73
CA PRO A 123 -10.75 3.95 7.13
C PRO A 123 -11.86 3.46 6.19
N VAL A 124 -12.97 2.97 6.76
CA VAL A 124 -14.18 2.63 6.01
C VAL A 124 -14.70 3.89 5.29
N GLY A 125 -14.90 3.79 3.97
CA GLY A 125 -15.31 4.91 3.11
C GLY A 125 -14.18 5.56 2.31
N GLY A 126 -12.94 5.11 2.48
CA GLY A 126 -11.83 5.51 1.60
C GLY A 126 -11.88 4.87 0.20
N THR A 127 -11.03 5.35 -0.70
CA THR A 127 -10.93 4.88 -2.10
C THR A 127 -9.69 4.01 -2.33
N THR A 128 -9.90 2.78 -2.81
CA THR A 128 -8.84 1.81 -3.19
C THR A 128 -8.89 1.45 -4.67
N GLN A 129 -9.61 2.22 -5.49
CA GLN A 129 -9.86 1.88 -6.89
C GLN A 129 -8.54 1.66 -7.67
N SER A 130 -8.46 0.54 -8.40
CA SER A 130 -7.32 0.19 -9.26
C SER A 130 -5.96 0.28 -8.56
N LEU A 131 -5.92 0.01 -7.25
CA LEU A 131 -4.73 0.19 -6.42
C LEU A 131 -3.52 -0.58 -6.94
N PHE A 132 -3.74 -1.81 -7.42
CA PHE A 132 -2.70 -2.73 -7.87
C PHE A 132 -2.82 -3.14 -9.35
N ASP A 133 -3.70 -2.51 -10.12
CA ASP A 133 -3.83 -2.86 -11.55
C ASP A 133 -2.48 -2.59 -12.25
N ASP A 134 -2.05 -3.53 -13.10
CA ASP A 134 -0.76 -3.48 -13.81
C ASP A 134 0.50 -3.40 -12.93
N SER A 135 0.37 -3.64 -11.62
CA SER A 135 1.52 -3.82 -10.73
C SER A 135 2.13 -5.23 -10.82
N GLY A 136 3.25 -5.42 -10.11
CA GLY A 136 3.90 -6.72 -9.93
C GLY A 136 3.15 -7.68 -8.98
N CYS A 137 2.12 -7.21 -8.29
CA CYS A 137 1.33 -8.03 -7.37
C CYS A 137 0.73 -9.23 -8.09
N GLN A 138 1.01 -10.42 -7.57
CA GLN A 138 0.38 -11.66 -8.06
C GLN A 138 -1.15 -11.61 -7.92
N TYR A 139 -1.63 -10.95 -6.86
CA TYR A 139 -3.04 -10.74 -6.57
C TYR A 139 -3.38 -9.26 -6.71
N ARG A 140 -3.84 -8.89 -7.91
CA ARG A 140 -4.16 -7.49 -8.29
C ARG A 140 -5.53 -7.02 -7.77
N SER A 141 -6.15 -7.74 -6.84
CA SER A 141 -7.44 -7.33 -6.28
C SER A 141 -7.28 -6.02 -5.53
N SER A 142 -8.08 -5.03 -5.89
CA SER A 142 -8.31 -3.84 -5.08
C SER A 142 -9.38 -4.21 -4.05
N PRO A 143 -9.05 -4.41 -2.76
CA PRO A 143 -10.02 -4.89 -1.79
C PRO A 143 -11.08 -3.81 -1.52
N SER A 144 -12.33 -4.22 -1.30
CA SER A 144 -13.30 -3.34 -0.66
C SER A 144 -12.85 -3.12 0.78
N LEU A 145 -12.96 -1.88 1.26
CA LEU A 145 -12.61 -1.54 2.65
C LEU A 145 -13.60 -2.12 3.67
N GLU A 146 -14.71 -2.68 3.20
CA GLU A 146 -15.71 -3.37 4.04
C GLU A 146 -15.26 -4.78 4.44
N GLU A 147 -14.48 -5.46 3.59
CA GLU A 147 -14.02 -6.84 3.84
C GLU A 147 -12.58 -6.88 4.36
N GLY A 148 -11.88 -5.75 4.40
CA GLY A 148 -10.49 -5.64 4.86
C GLY A 148 -9.51 -6.56 4.11
N GLY A 149 -9.90 -6.98 2.90
CA GLY A 149 -9.31 -8.10 2.15
C GLY A 149 -7.81 -7.94 1.85
N PRO A 150 -7.15 -8.98 1.31
CA PRO A 150 -5.70 -8.97 1.23
C PRO A 150 -5.17 -7.96 0.23
N PHE A 151 -4.26 -7.10 0.70
CA PHE A 151 -3.54 -6.14 -0.13
C PHE A 151 -2.26 -6.80 -0.65
N CYS A 152 -2.21 -7.07 -1.96
CA CYS A 152 -1.07 -7.68 -2.66
C CYS A 152 -0.60 -9.03 -2.05
N ALA A 153 -1.53 -9.83 -1.52
CA ALA A 153 -1.26 -11.13 -0.90
C ALA A 153 -2.34 -12.17 -1.25
N SER A 154 -2.01 -13.46 -1.12
CA SER A 154 -2.95 -14.56 -1.38
C SER A 154 -3.99 -14.70 -0.26
N THR A 155 -3.54 -14.57 0.98
CA THR A 155 -4.35 -14.64 2.20
C THR A 155 -3.69 -13.79 3.27
N CYS A 156 -4.42 -12.89 3.91
CA CYS A 156 -4.00 -12.34 5.19
C CYS A 156 -4.41 -13.34 6.26
N GLY A 157 -3.47 -13.77 7.09
CA GLY A 157 -3.73 -14.77 8.12
C GLY A 157 -4.86 -14.35 9.06
N VAL A 158 -6.10 -14.75 8.78
CA VAL A 158 -6.90 -15.32 9.85
C VAL A 158 -6.17 -16.60 10.23
N SER A 159 -5.75 -16.69 11.48
CA SER A 159 -5.28 -17.95 12.06
C SER A 159 -6.15 -19.09 11.53
N SER A 160 -5.54 -20.14 11.01
CA SER A 160 -6.19 -21.40 10.67
C SER A 160 -6.77 -22.07 11.92
N ALA A 161 -7.81 -21.48 12.48
CA ALA A 161 -8.56 -21.96 13.63
C ALA A 161 -10.06 -21.79 13.35
N SER A 162 -10.53 -22.34 12.22
CA SER A 162 -11.80 -23.09 12.13
C SER A 162 -12.09 -23.47 10.68
N THR A 163 -11.24 -24.28 10.05
CA THR A 163 -11.72 -25.21 9.04
C THR A 163 -11.84 -26.57 9.70
N THR A 164 -12.85 -26.74 10.56
CA THR A 164 -13.44 -28.06 10.76
C THR A 164 -14.03 -28.47 9.41
N SER A 165 -13.20 -29.10 8.59
CA SER A 165 -13.64 -29.91 7.47
C SER A 165 -14.54 -31.00 8.07
N CYS A 166 -15.84 -30.89 7.82
CA CYS A 166 -16.77 -31.98 8.07
C CYS A 166 -16.44 -33.07 7.04
N SER A 167 -15.49 -33.94 7.37
CA SER A 167 -15.24 -35.15 6.60
C SER A 167 -16.39 -36.11 6.86
N ILE A 168 -17.30 -36.25 5.88
CA ILE A 168 -18.24 -37.37 5.84
C ILE A 168 -17.40 -38.63 5.58
N SER A 169 -17.02 -39.30 6.66
CA SER A 169 -16.53 -40.67 6.60
C SER A 169 -17.74 -41.57 6.31
N THR A 170 -17.79 -42.11 5.09
CA THR A 170 -18.66 -43.24 4.77
C THR A 170 -18.21 -44.45 5.57
N LEU A 171 -18.86 -44.71 6.70
CA LEU A 171 -18.98 -46.06 7.24
C LEU A 171 -20.43 -46.30 7.70
N LEU A 172 -21.07 -47.15 6.91
CA LEU A 172 -22.28 -47.88 7.18
C LEU A 172 -22.35 -48.38 8.63
N SER A 173 -23.15 -47.77 9.49
CA SER A 173 -23.90 -48.49 10.54
C SER A 173 -24.91 -47.58 11.22
N LEU A 174 -26.09 -48.15 11.45
CA LEU A 174 -27.23 -47.57 12.14
C LEU A 174 -26.85 -47.05 13.53
N PHE A 175 -27.42 -45.94 13.98
CA PHE A 175 -28.30 -45.87 15.16
C PHE A 175 -28.68 -44.42 15.47
N LEU A 176 -29.87 -44.28 16.04
CA LEU A 176 -30.60 -43.05 16.31
C LEU A 176 -29.84 -42.03 17.18
N ALA A 177 -30.21 -40.77 16.98
CA ALA A 177 -30.68 -39.82 18.00
C ALA A 177 -29.87 -38.52 18.15
N SER A 178 -30.67 -37.49 18.42
CA SER A 178 -30.36 -36.24 19.13
C SER A 178 -29.70 -35.09 18.36
N LEU A 179 -30.56 -34.11 18.08
CA LEU A 179 -30.38 -32.65 18.10
C LEU A 179 -29.34 -32.03 17.15
N LEU A 180 -29.90 -31.40 16.11
CA LEU A 180 -29.49 -30.07 15.65
C LEU A 180 -29.29 -29.13 16.84
N ILE A 181 -28.19 -28.37 16.84
CA ILE A 181 -28.13 -26.90 16.85
C ILE A 181 -26.75 -26.54 16.27
N CYS A 182 -26.74 -25.83 15.13
CA CYS A 182 -25.69 -24.87 14.80
C CYS A 182 -25.94 -23.60 15.60
#